data_AF-A0A218YYT4-F1
#
_entry.id   AF-A0A218YYT4-F1
#
_cell.length_a   1.000
_cell.length_b   1.000
_cell.length_c   1.000
_cell.angle_alpha   90.00
_cell.angle_beta   90.00
_cell.angle_gamma   90.00
#
_symmetry.space_group_name_H-M   'P 1'
#
loop_
_entity.id
_entity.type
_entity.pdbx_description
1 polymer ?
#
loop_
_entity_poly.entity_id
_entity_poly.type
_entity_poly.pdbx_seq_one_letter_code
_entity_poly.pdbx_strand_id
1 'polypeptide(L)'
;MPTPAIHPGLNGLAEMELCHSSSMKWHICPHSKTPFVEEGITEEVGFRLGETFDAAMSDEAWMRLEGAYELMQNYQGAEGDVIRDCRLIEDPVATEEFTQMKGFLGAVVHPSGQVWPYRFVHALLRIVLKARKLNLHRDSSGWIRVKTSRGEVRTHTIVHATNRWASHLIPELSNLVFSSLATASAIKAPEGFLKRTVSQNWDSVNYHLQLPPPYNTIVVGGTKQLLSLDPRRYIGSECEDIKIDAVPEFYKKWPASDLVGWEGSDSAEFGRETGEGRCWTGGKP
;
A
#
# COMPACT_ATOMS: atom_id res chain seq x y z
N MET A 1 -25.86 6.98 -38.27
CA MET A 1 -26.45 7.59 -37.05
C MET A 1 -25.33 8.28 -36.30
N PRO A 2 -25.55 9.38 -35.56
CA PRO A 2 -24.48 10.09 -34.86
C PRO A 2 -23.98 9.31 -33.64
N THR A 3 -22.68 9.37 -33.37
CA THR A 3 -22.07 8.92 -32.11
C THR A 3 -22.47 9.88 -30.99
N PRO A 4 -22.85 9.41 -29.78
CA PRO A 4 -23.09 10.29 -28.64
C PRO A 4 -21.79 11.01 -28.23
N ALA A 5 -21.86 12.31 -27.98
CA ALA A 5 -20.74 13.07 -27.45
C ALA A 5 -20.49 12.72 -25.98
N ILE A 6 -19.23 12.52 -25.60
CA ILE A 6 -18.82 12.30 -24.21
C ILE A 6 -18.84 13.65 -23.49
N HIS A 7 -19.50 13.73 -22.32
CA HIS A 7 -19.53 14.94 -21.50
C HIS A 7 -18.11 15.27 -20.96
N PRO A 8 -17.61 16.52 -21.13
CA PRO A 8 -16.24 16.90 -20.74
C PRO A 8 -16.13 17.21 -19.23
N GLY A 9 -16.62 16.31 -18.36
CA GLY A 9 -16.88 16.58 -16.94
C GLY A 9 -16.16 15.69 -15.93
N LEU A 10 -15.19 14.86 -16.35
CA LEU A 10 -14.52 13.87 -15.48
C LEU A 10 -12.98 13.89 -15.54
N ASN A 11 -12.39 14.96 -16.06
CA ASN A 11 -10.94 15.17 -16.08
C ASN A 11 -10.44 15.56 -14.68
N GLY A 12 -10.27 14.58 -13.80
CA GLY A 12 -9.80 14.80 -12.42
C GLY A 12 -9.79 13.56 -11.51
N LEU A 13 -10.00 12.36 -12.05
CA LEU A 13 -9.90 11.12 -11.28
C LEU A 13 -8.43 10.69 -11.19
N ALA A 14 -7.88 10.63 -9.97
CA ALA A 14 -6.54 10.10 -9.73
C ALA A 14 -6.48 8.61 -10.11
N GLU A 15 -5.47 8.20 -10.88
CA GLU A 15 -5.29 6.79 -11.24
C GLU A 15 -4.87 5.96 -10.02
N MET A 16 -5.74 5.01 -9.66
CA MET A 16 -5.52 4.07 -8.57
C MET A 16 -4.72 2.86 -9.08
N GLU A 17 -3.41 3.03 -9.22
CA GLU A 17 -2.52 1.94 -9.62
C GLU A 17 -2.37 0.90 -8.50
N LEU A 18 -2.79 -0.33 -8.77
CA LEU A 18 -2.74 -1.46 -7.83
C LEU A 18 -1.33 -2.10 -7.78
N CYS A 19 -0.34 -1.30 -7.38
CA CYS A 19 0.96 -1.82 -6.98
C CYS A 19 0.81 -2.78 -5.78
N HIS A 20 1.59 -3.86 -5.75
CA HIS A 20 1.39 -5.05 -4.89
C HIS A 20 1.71 -4.85 -3.38
N SER A 21 1.58 -3.64 -2.84
CA SER A 21 1.91 -3.30 -1.45
C SER A 21 0.66 -3.11 -0.57
N SER A 22 0.81 -3.31 0.74
CA SER A 22 -0.22 -3.01 1.75
C SER A 22 -0.41 -1.49 2.02
N SER A 23 0.34 -0.65 1.31
CA SER A 23 0.12 0.79 1.20
C SER A 23 -0.51 1.15 -0.15
N MET A 24 -1.67 1.80 -0.15
CA MET A 24 -2.14 2.50 -1.36
C MET A 24 -1.21 3.69 -1.63
N LYS A 25 -0.21 3.52 -2.53
CA LYS A 25 0.48 4.66 -3.17
C LYS A 25 -0.57 5.39 -4.04
N TRP A 26 -1.24 6.38 -3.47
CA TRP A 26 -2.06 7.30 -4.25
C TRP A 26 -1.15 8.30 -4.96
N HIS A 27 -1.22 8.37 -6.29
CA HIS A 27 -0.68 9.49 -7.07
C HIS A 27 -1.56 10.74 -6.87
N ILE A 28 -1.51 11.29 -5.65
CA ILE A 28 -2.16 12.57 -5.33
C ILE A 28 -1.27 13.68 -5.89
N CYS A 29 -1.60 14.15 -7.09
CA CYS A 29 -1.07 15.42 -7.57
C CYS A 29 -1.26 16.48 -6.46
N PRO A 30 -0.21 17.24 -6.06
CA PRO A 30 -0.30 18.18 -4.93
C PRO A 30 -1.46 19.20 -5.03
N HIS A 31 -1.96 19.41 -6.24
CA HIS A 31 -3.08 20.28 -6.59
C HIS A 31 -4.48 19.67 -6.30
N SER A 32 -4.63 18.34 -6.18
CA SER A 32 -5.95 17.69 -5.98
C SER A 32 -6.43 17.68 -4.52
N LYS A 33 -6.44 18.86 -3.90
CA LYS A 33 -7.17 19.12 -2.66
C LYS A 33 -8.67 19.21 -2.93
N THR A 34 -9.56 18.45 -2.26
CA THR A 34 -9.31 17.24 -1.43
C THR A 34 -10.67 16.58 -1.11
N PRO A 35 -10.97 15.37 -1.61
CA PRO A 35 -12.15 14.62 -1.16
C PRO A 35 -12.17 14.38 0.36
N PHE A 36 -10.99 14.25 0.97
CA PHE A 36 -10.82 14.12 2.42
C PHE A 36 -11.23 15.37 3.22
N VAL A 37 -11.14 16.57 2.62
CA VAL A 37 -11.53 17.84 3.25
C VAL A 37 -13.00 18.15 2.97
N GLU A 38 -13.48 17.87 1.75
CA GLU A 38 -14.89 18.00 1.37
C GLU A 38 -15.81 17.11 2.22
N GLU A 39 -15.42 15.86 2.48
CA GLU A 39 -16.11 14.95 3.41
C GLU A 39 -15.77 15.20 4.89
N GLY A 40 -14.85 16.12 5.19
CA GLY A 40 -14.46 16.50 6.56
C GLY A 40 -13.74 15.40 7.35
N ILE A 41 -13.02 14.50 6.68
CA ILE A 41 -12.42 13.28 7.28
C ILE A 41 -10.90 13.29 7.40
N THR A 42 -10.18 14.30 6.88
CA THR A 42 -8.70 14.39 6.89
C THR A 42 -8.05 13.92 8.19
N GLU A 43 -8.44 14.48 9.35
CA GLU A 43 -7.88 14.10 10.65
C GLU A 43 -8.36 12.72 11.15
N GLU A 44 -9.60 12.34 10.86
CA GLU A 44 -10.16 11.01 11.21
C GLU A 44 -9.33 9.90 10.55
N VAL A 45 -9.03 10.05 9.25
CA VAL A 45 -8.25 9.08 8.48
C VAL A 45 -6.74 9.25 8.62
N GLY A 46 -6.27 10.30 9.29
CA GLY A 46 -4.85 10.65 9.43
C GLY A 46 -4.18 10.97 8.09
N PHE A 47 -4.88 11.67 7.20
CA PHE A 47 -4.37 12.01 5.87
C PHE A 47 -3.26 13.06 5.95
N ARG A 48 -2.12 12.80 5.28
CA ARG A 48 -0.96 13.70 5.22
C ARG A 48 -0.38 13.71 3.81
N LEU A 49 0.06 14.87 3.35
CA LEU A 49 0.92 15.02 2.18
C LEU A 49 2.39 15.10 2.62
N GLY A 50 3.30 14.64 1.78
CA GLY A 50 4.74 14.71 2.03
C GLY A 50 5.57 14.28 0.81
N GLU A 51 6.81 13.88 1.07
CA GLU A 51 7.67 13.21 0.11
C GLU A 51 7.74 11.71 0.42
N THR A 52 7.94 10.90 -0.62
CA THR A 52 8.41 9.52 -0.51
C THR A 52 9.54 9.32 -1.51
N PHE A 53 10.23 8.19 -1.42
CA PHE A 53 11.22 7.82 -2.42
C PHE A 53 11.19 6.32 -2.71
N ASP A 54 11.53 5.99 -3.96
CA ASP A 54 11.97 4.66 -4.39
C ASP A 54 13.50 4.74 -4.55
N ALA A 55 14.25 3.98 -3.77
CA ALA A 55 15.71 4.05 -3.73
C ALA A 55 16.40 2.70 -3.93
N ALA A 56 17.61 2.72 -4.49
CA ALA A 56 18.31 1.55 -5.00
C ALA A 56 19.38 0.99 -4.04
N MET A 57 19.39 -0.34 -3.92
CA MET A 57 20.37 -1.14 -3.16
C MET A 57 21.30 -2.00 -4.05
N SER A 58 21.20 -1.90 -5.37
CA SER A 58 22.14 -2.49 -6.32
C SER A 58 22.15 -1.70 -7.63
N ASP A 59 23.19 -1.86 -8.45
CA ASP A 59 23.33 -1.15 -9.73
C ASP A 59 22.18 -1.48 -10.69
N GLU A 60 21.67 -2.73 -10.67
CA GLU A 60 20.51 -3.13 -11.46
C GLU A 60 19.21 -2.50 -10.94
N ALA A 61 19.09 -2.29 -9.62
CA ALA A 61 17.96 -1.55 -9.06
C ALA A 61 18.03 -0.06 -9.40
N TRP A 62 19.23 0.54 -9.42
CA TRP A 62 19.43 1.93 -9.82
C TRP A 62 19.07 2.15 -11.29
N MET A 63 19.68 1.39 -12.20
CA MET A 63 19.43 1.46 -13.65
C MET A 63 17.94 1.31 -14.00
N ARG A 64 17.17 0.51 -13.24
CA ARG A 64 15.71 0.37 -13.41
C ARG A 64 14.94 1.61 -12.95
N LEU A 65 15.30 2.20 -11.82
CA LEU A 65 14.62 3.37 -11.26
C LEU A 65 14.95 4.65 -12.05
N GLU A 66 16.23 4.84 -12.37
CA GLU A 66 16.74 5.92 -13.23
C GLU A 66 16.09 5.86 -14.61
N GLY A 67 16.16 4.71 -15.31
CA GLY A 67 15.54 4.53 -16.62
C GLY A 67 14.01 4.67 -16.62
N ALA A 68 13.33 4.36 -15.51
CA ALA A 68 11.89 4.61 -15.37
C ALA A 68 11.57 6.11 -15.19
N TYR A 69 12.38 6.83 -14.43
CA TYR A 69 12.29 8.29 -14.29
C TYR A 69 12.57 8.99 -15.63
N GLU A 70 13.64 8.61 -16.33
CA GLU A 70 13.96 9.12 -17.67
C GLU A 70 12.83 8.85 -18.67
N LEU A 71 12.28 7.63 -18.68
CA LEU A 71 11.17 7.27 -19.57
C LEU A 71 9.92 8.11 -19.29
N MET A 72 9.59 8.35 -18.01
CA MET A 72 8.48 9.22 -17.63
C MET A 72 8.73 10.68 -18.02
N GLN A 73 9.95 11.19 -17.84
CA GLN A 73 10.32 12.56 -18.22
C GLN A 73 10.31 12.77 -19.73
N ASN A 74 10.80 11.79 -20.51
CA ASN A 74 10.73 11.83 -21.97
C ASN A 74 9.29 11.72 -22.51
N TYR A 75 8.39 11.04 -21.79
CA TYR A 75 6.98 10.89 -22.18
C TYR A 75 6.11 12.10 -21.82
N GLN A 76 6.27 12.67 -20.62
CA GLN A 76 5.46 13.80 -20.14
C GLN A 76 6.08 15.18 -20.45
N GLY A 77 7.38 15.24 -20.72
CA GLY A 77 8.17 16.48 -20.66
C GLY A 77 8.48 16.91 -19.22
N ALA A 78 9.50 17.74 -19.01
CA ALA A 78 9.94 18.15 -17.67
C ALA A 78 8.86 18.88 -16.84
N GLU A 79 7.94 19.59 -17.50
CA GLU A 79 6.81 20.29 -16.87
C GLU A 79 5.57 19.39 -16.64
N GLY A 80 5.69 18.08 -16.90
CA GLY A 80 4.61 17.10 -16.77
C GLY A 80 4.06 17.02 -15.34
N ASP A 81 2.75 16.81 -15.22
CA ASP A 81 1.99 17.01 -13.96
C ASP A 81 2.45 16.17 -12.77
N VAL A 82 3.15 15.07 -13.01
CA VAL A 82 3.79 14.23 -11.99
C VAL A 82 5.30 14.48 -11.95
N ILE A 83 5.96 14.41 -13.10
CA ILE A 83 7.43 14.37 -13.17
C ILE A 83 8.11 15.68 -12.75
N ARG A 84 7.47 16.85 -12.90
CA ARG A 84 8.03 18.15 -12.46
C ARG A 84 8.31 18.22 -10.96
N ASP A 85 7.54 17.46 -10.17
CA ASP A 85 7.61 17.41 -8.72
C ASP A 85 8.50 16.25 -8.23
N CYS A 86 9.05 15.45 -9.16
CA CYS A 86 9.99 14.37 -8.91
C CYS A 86 11.45 14.84 -9.11
N ARG A 87 12.41 14.12 -8.51
CA ARG A 87 13.86 14.35 -8.73
C ARG A 87 14.69 13.10 -8.46
N LEU A 88 15.89 13.06 -9.02
CA LEU A 88 16.93 12.11 -8.65
C LEU A 88 17.79 12.65 -7.50
N ILE A 89 18.38 11.72 -6.73
CA ILE A 89 19.55 11.93 -5.89
C ILE A 89 20.53 10.81 -6.27
N GLU A 90 21.68 11.17 -6.84
CA GLU A 90 22.66 10.25 -7.42
C GLU A 90 23.90 10.06 -6.53
N ASP A 91 24.17 10.99 -5.61
CA ASP A 91 25.28 10.87 -4.67
C ASP A 91 24.89 9.94 -3.50
N PRO A 92 25.66 8.87 -3.21
CA PRO A 92 25.32 7.92 -2.14
C PRO A 92 25.28 8.54 -0.75
N VAL A 93 26.09 9.57 -0.45
CA VAL A 93 26.12 10.19 0.89
C VAL A 93 24.89 11.08 1.09
N ALA A 94 24.56 11.91 0.11
CA ALA A 94 23.31 12.67 0.09
C ALA A 94 22.07 11.76 0.07
N THR A 95 22.16 10.60 -0.58
CA THR A 95 21.10 9.58 -0.56
C THR A 95 20.94 8.98 0.83
N GLU A 96 22.02 8.54 1.47
CA GLU A 96 21.99 7.98 2.84
C GLU A 96 21.46 9.02 3.86
N GLU A 97 21.89 10.29 3.77
CA GLU A 97 21.36 11.37 4.61
C GLU A 97 19.87 11.66 4.37
N PHE A 98 19.46 11.74 3.09
CA PHE A 98 18.07 12.06 2.71
C PHE A 98 17.09 10.94 3.07
N THR A 99 17.52 9.70 2.89
CA THR A 99 16.69 8.49 3.05
C THR A 99 16.73 7.90 4.46
N GLN A 100 17.78 8.18 5.22
CA GLN A 100 18.10 7.54 6.51
C GLN A 100 18.39 6.03 6.40
N MET A 101 18.77 5.56 5.20
CA MET A 101 19.02 4.15 4.88
C MET A 101 20.48 3.92 4.48
N LYS A 102 21.12 2.93 5.09
CA LYS A 102 22.52 2.55 4.87
C LYS A 102 22.74 2.00 3.47
N GLY A 103 23.82 2.45 2.81
CA GLY A 103 24.36 1.83 1.60
C GLY A 103 23.50 1.98 0.34
N PHE A 104 22.63 2.98 0.29
CA PHE A 104 21.83 3.29 -0.89
C PHE A 104 22.68 3.98 -1.97
N LEU A 105 22.54 3.53 -3.22
CA LEU A 105 23.29 4.07 -4.35
C LEU A 105 22.70 5.38 -4.89
N GLY A 106 21.37 5.46 -4.91
CA GLY A 106 20.62 6.62 -5.38
C GLY A 106 19.13 6.49 -5.08
N ALA A 107 18.38 7.59 -5.23
CA ALA A 107 16.94 7.65 -4.97
C ALA A 107 16.16 8.48 -6.01
N VAL A 108 15.00 7.96 -6.44
CA VAL A 108 13.95 8.73 -7.09
C VAL A 108 13.01 9.25 -5.99
N VAL A 109 13.00 10.56 -5.78
CA VAL A 109 12.12 11.22 -4.81
C VAL A 109 10.89 11.77 -5.53
N HIS A 110 9.70 11.58 -4.95
CA HIS A 110 8.45 12.04 -5.52
C HIS A 110 7.42 12.43 -4.44
N PRO A 111 6.36 13.21 -4.76
CA PRO A 111 5.29 13.53 -3.82
C PRO A 111 4.53 12.30 -3.35
N SER A 112 4.00 12.34 -2.13
CA SER A 112 3.25 11.23 -1.53
C SER A 112 2.05 11.68 -0.71
N GLY A 113 1.06 10.79 -0.61
CA GLY A 113 -0.06 10.87 0.32
C GLY A 113 -0.08 9.66 1.26
N GLN A 114 -0.01 9.91 2.57
CA GLN A 114 -0.20 8.90 3.61
C GLN A 114 -1.64 8.94 4.13
N VAL A 115 -2.25 7.77 4.36
CA VAL A 115 -3.56 7.64 5.02
C VAL A 115 -3.60 6.36 5.86
N TRP A 116 -4.35 6.33 6.96
CA TRP A 116 -4.52 5.12 7.77
C TRP A 116 -5.62 4.22 7.16
N PRO A 117 -5.31 3.07 6.54
CA PRO A 117 -6.27 2.36 5.68
C PRO A 117 -7.53 1.89 6.42
N TYR A 118 -7.39 1.39 7.65
CA TYR A 118 -8.52 1.01 8.50
C TYR A 118 -9.47 2.17 8.78
N ARG A 119 -8.92 3.33 9.18
CA ARG A 119 -9.73 4.51 9.50
C ARG A 119 -10.39 5.08 8.23
N PHE A 120 -9.68 5.06 7.10
CA PHE A 120 -10.24 5.44 5.79
C PHE A 120 -11.43 4.56 5.37
N VAL A 121 -11.29 3.23 5.42
CA VAL A 121 -12.40 2.31 5.13
C VAL A 121 -13.57 2.53 6.08
N HIS A 122 -13.31 2.73 7.38
CA HIS A 122 -14.36 3.05 8.36
C HIS A 122 -15.05 4.40 8.09
N ALA A 123 -14.30 5.44 7.70
CA ALA A 123 -14.85 6.74 7.33
C ALA A 123 -15.72 6.64 6.06
N LEU A 124 -15.27 5.93 5.03
CA LEU A 124 -16.06 5.66 3.82
C LEU A 124 -17.35 4.91 4.13
N LEU A 125 -17.28 3.81 4.89
CA LEU A 125 -18.47 3.07 5.33
C LEU A 125 -19.44 3.97 6.12
N ARG A 126 -18.91 4.81 7.02
CA ARG A 126 -19.68 5.79 7.79
C ARG A 126 -20.37 6.83 6.89
N ILE A 127 -19.72 7.31 5.84
CA ILE A 127 -20.31 8.25 4.85
C ILE A 127 -21.42 7.56 4.06
N VAL A 128 -21.12 6.41 3.46
CA VAL A 128 -22.06 5.65 2.60
C VAL A 128 -23.31 5.20 3.37
N LEU A 129 -23.16 4.78 4.64
CA LEU A 129 -24.29 4.45 5.51
C LEU A 129 -25.11 5.68 5.89
N LYS A 130 -24.47 6.81 6.25
CA LYS A 130 -25.18 8.08 6.53
C LYS A 130 -26.02 8.54 5.33
N ALA A 131 -25.51 8.38 4.12
CA ALA A 131 -26.22 8.73 2.88
C ALA A 131 -27.46 7.87 2.61
N ARG A 132 -27.68 6.76 3.34
CA ARG A 132 -28.75 5.76 3.15
C ARG A 132 -28.84 5.14 1.74
N LYS A 133 -27.84 5.39 0.88
CA LYS A 133 -27.70 4.82 -0.48
C LYS A 133 -27.33 3.34 -0.48
N LEU A 134 -27.00 2.77 0.69
CA LEU A 134 -26.67 1.36 0.86
C LEU A 134 -27.71 0.67 1.76
N ASN A 135 -28.64 -0.05 1.14
CA ASN A 135 -29.58 -0.96 1.78
C ASN A 135 -29.79 -2.17 0.85
N LEU A 136 -29.63 -3.41 1.35
CA LEU A 136 -29.88 -4.62 0.57
C LEU A 136 -31.34 -5.08 0.74
N HIS A 137 -32.14 -5.02 -0.32
CA HIS A 137 -33.12 -6.03 -0.83
C HIS A 137 -34.01 -5.43 -1.96
N ARG A 138 -35.16 -6.06 -2.33
CA ARG A 138 -35.49 -6.34 -3.74
C ARG A 138 -37.00 -6.42 -4.12
N ASP A 139 -37.41 -5.84 -5.26
CA ASP A 139 -38.16 -6.40 -6.44
C ASP A 139 -38.56 -5.29 -7.44
N SER A 140 -38.88 -5.45 -8.74
CA SER A 140 -39.00 -6.58 -9.70
C SER A 140 -38.35 -6.18 -11.06
N SER A 141 -37.98 -7.03 -12.04
CA SER A 141 -38.11 -8.49 -12.31
C SER A 141 -36.96 -8.99 -13.21
N GLY A 142 -36.47 -10.24 -13.06
CA GLY A 142 -35.34 -10.81 -13.84
C GLY A 142 -34.02 -10.79 -13.05
N TRP A 143 -33.80 -11.80 -12.19
CA TRP A 143 -32.90 -11.68 -11.03
C TRP A 143 -31.90 -12.82 -10.88
N ILE A 144 -30.67 -12.49 -10.48
CA ILE A 144 -29.65 -13.42 -9.99
C ILE A 144 -29.98 -13.80 -8.53
N ARG A 145 -29.69 -15.04 -8.12
CA ARG A 145 -29.84 -15.55 -6.75
C ARG A 145 -28.47 -15.70 -6.09
N VAL A 146 -28.32 -15.17 -4.88
CA VAL A 146 -27.12 -15.30 -4.03
C VAL A 146 -27.53 -16.01 -2.74
N LYS A 147 -27.08 -17.26 -2.56
CA LYS A 147 -27.37 -18.04 -1.35
C LYS A 147 -26.31 -17.79 -0.29
N THR A 148 -26.76 -17.61 0.96
CA THR A 148 -25.90 -17.48 2.14
C THR A 148 -26.43 -18.38 3.25
N SER A 149 -25.62 -18.65 4.28
CA SER A 149 -26.07 -19.36 5.49
C SER A 149 -27.20 -18.64 6.25
N ARG A 150 -27.45 -17.36 5.95
CA ARG A 150 -28.53 -16.54 6.52
C ARG A 150 -29.77 -16.43 5.62
N GLY A 151 -29.78 -17.10 4.46
CA GLY A 151 -30.90 -17.09 3.51
C GLY A 151 -30.50 -16.74 2.07
N GLU A 152 -31.50 -16.70 1.18
CA GLU A 152 -31.35 -16.34 -0.24
C GLU A 152 -31.58 -14.84 -0.47
N VAL A 153 -30.50 -14.13 -0.81
CA VAL A 153 -30.54 -12.78 -1.37
C VAL A 153 -30.76 -12.90 -2.88
N ARG A 154 -31.35 -11.88 -3.50
CA ARG A 154 -31.57 -11.82 -4.96
C ARG A 154 -31.30 -10.40 -5.46
N THR A 155 -30.57 -10.25 -6.57
CA THR A 155 -30.15 -8.94 -7.13
C THR A 155 -30.05 -8.97 -8.67
N HIS A 156 -30.23 -7.82 -9.33
CA HIS A 156 -30.01 -7.68 -10.78
C HIS A 156 -28.51 -7.65 -11.11
N THR A 157 -27.70 -7.14 -10.17
CA THR A 157 -26.27 -6.91 -10.34
C THR A 157 -25.54 -7.42 -9.11
N ILE A 158 -24.48 -8.21 -9.30
CA ILE A 158 -23.53 -8.59 -8.25
C ILE A 158 -22.21 -7.90 -8.54
N VAL A 159 -21.60 -7.30 -7.50
CA VAL A 159 -20.24 -6.76 -7.55
C VAL A 159 -19.36 -7.63 -6.65
N HIS A 160 -18.44 -8.38 -7.23
CA HIS A 160 -17.56 -9.31 -6.50
C HIS A 160 -16.31 -8.59 -5.94
N ALA A 161 -16.50 -7.80 -4.89
CA ALA A 161 -15.41 -7.15 -4.14
C ALA A 161 -14.74 -8.10 -3.11
N THR A 162 -14.29 -9.28 -3.56
CA THR A 162 -13.79 -10.37 -2.69
C THR A 162 -12.28 -10.63 -2.81
N ASN A 163 -11.57 -9.81 -3.59
CA ASN A 163 -10.10 -9.74 -3.68
C ASN A 163 -9.47 -11.13 -3.90
N ARG A 164 -8.53 -11.57 -3.04
CA ARG A 164 -7.85 -12.89 -3.13
C ARG A 164 -8.78 -14.11 -3.15
N TRP A 165 -10.05 -13.95 -2.77
CA TRP A 165 -11.05 -15.02 -2.72
C TRP A 165 -12.00 -15.01 -3.93
N ALA A 166 -11.82 -14.11 -4.90
CA ALA A 166 -12.72 -13.98 -6.06
C ALA A 166 -12.84 -15.27 -6.89
N SER A 167 -11.72 -15.99 -7.07
CA SER A 167 -11.65 -17.28 -7.77
C SER A 167 -12.48 -18.40 -7.11
N HIS A 168 -12.81 -18.27 -5.82
CA HIS A 168 -13.64 -19.24 -5.09
C HIS A 168 -15.14 -19.04 -5.35
N LEU A 169 -15.52 -17.87 -5.88
CA LEU A 169 -16.90 -17.52 -6.27
C LEU A 169 -17.09 -17.45 -7.79
N ILE A 170 -16.00 -17.25 -8.54
CA ILE A 170 -15.94 -17.17 -10.00
C ILE A 170 -14.77 -18.07 -10.46
N PRO A 171 -14.98 -19.38 -10.65
CA PRO A 171 -13.92 -20.34 -11.00
C PRO A 171 -13.15 -20.00 -12.29
N GLU A 172 -13.77 -19.24 -13.20
CA GLU A 172 -13.17 -18.72 -14.42
C GLU A 172 -11.97 -17.78 -14.14
N LEU A 173 -11.91 -17.16 -12.96
CA LEU A 173 -10.79 -16.33 -12.52
C LEU A 173 -9.63 -17.13 -11.90
N SER A 174 -9.72 -18.46 -11.78
CA SER A 174 -8.68 -19.30 -11.18
C SER A 174 -7.29 -19.19 -11.83
N ASN A 175 -7.23 -18.88 -13.13
CA ASN A 175 -5.98 -18.66 -13.87
C ASN A 175 -5.59 -17.17 -14.00
N LEU A 176 -6.35 -16.25 -13.39
CA LEU A 176 -6.17 -14.80 -13.50
C LEU A 176 -5.99 -14.10 -12.15
N VAL A 177 -6.57 -14.65 -11.07
CA VAL A 177 -6.53 -14.10 -9.72
C VAL A 177 -5.95 -15.13 -8.76
N PHE A 178 -4.64 -15.03 -8.55
CA PHE A 178 -3.89 -15.86 -7.61
C PHE A 178 -3.87 -15.22 -6.21
N SER A 179 -4.08 -16.02 -5.17
CA SER A 179 -3.89 -15.57 -3.78
C SER A 179 -2.40 -15.49 -3.44
N SER A 180 -2.01 -14.46 -2.69
CA SER A 180 -0.63 -14.17 -2.31
C SER A 180 -0.61 -13.61 -0.88
N LEU A 181 0.24 -14.15 0.00
CA LEU A 181 0.46 -13.59 1.34
C LEU A 181 1.50 -12.47 1.30
N ALA A 182 1.13 -11.28 1.76
CA ALA A 182 2.06 -10.20 2.06
C ALA A 182 2.37 -10.19 3.56
N THR A 183 3.59 -9.81 3.94
CA THR A 183 4.01 -9.72 5.34
C THR A 183 4.31 -8.27 5.74
N ALA A 184 4.09 -7.98 7.02
CA ALA A 184 4.47 -6.72 7.65
C ALA A 184 4.75 -6.94 9.13
N SER A 185 5.54 -6.05 9.72
CA SER A 185 5.77 -5.95 11.17
C SER A 185 5.59 -4.50 11.65
N ALA A 186 5.38 -4.38 12.96
CA ALA A 186 5.27 -3.13 13.68
C ALA A 186 6.41 -3.09 14.71
N ILE A 187 7.37 -2.18 14.52
CA ILE A 187 8.60 -2.05 15.31
C ILE A 187 8.51 -0.77 16.12
N LYS A 188 8.84 -0.82 17.42
CA LYS A 188 8.87 0.38 18.27
C LYS A 188 10.07 1.25 17.90
N ALA A 189 9.89 2.58 17.86
CA ALA A 189 10.97 3.53 17.57
C ALA A 189 10.79 4.84 18.37
N PRO A 190 11.84 5.67 18.50
CA PRO A 190 11.72 7.04 19.01
C PRO A 190 10.77 7.89 18.17
N GLU A 191 10.15 8.91 18.77
CA GLU A 191 9.27 9.83 18.05
C GLU A 191 9.98 10.53 16.88
N GLY A 192 9.39 10.48 15.68
CA GLY A 192 9.93 11.17 14.49
C GLY A 192 11.25 10.61 13.96
N PHE A 193 11.63 9.39 14.36
CA PHE A 193 12.85 8.71 13.89
C PHE A 193 12.92 8.65 12.35
N LEU A 194 11.82 8.29 11.67
CA LEU A 194 11.73 8.35 10.20
C LEU A 194 11.04 9.64 9.76
N LYS A 195 11.72 10.44 8.93
CA LYS A 195 11.19 11.70 8.40
C LYS A 195 10.25 11.53 7.19
N ARG A 196 10.28 10.37 6.52
CA ARG A 196 9.61 10.11 5.23
C ARG A 196 9.00 8.70 5.16
N THR A 197 8.11 8.49 4.19
CA THR A 197 7.73 7.14 3.74
C THR A 197 8.69 6.67 2.64
N VAL A 198 8.82 5.35 2.46
CA VAL A 198 9.92 4.81 1.63
C VAL A 198 9.61 3.44 1.03
N SER A 199 10.18 3.24 -0.15
CA SER A 199 10.27 2.00 -0.91
C SER A 199 11.76 1.71 -1.17
N GLN A 200 12.27 0.63 -0.57
CA GLN A 200 13.64 0.16 -0.70
C GLN A 200 13.72 -0.91 -1.80
N ASN A 201 14.52 -0.70 -2.85
CA ASN A 201 14.54 -1.56 -4.04
C ASN A 201 15.87 -2.29 -4.19
N TRP A 202 15.82 -3.61 -4.07
CA TRP A 202 16.78 -4.56 -4.64
C TRP A 202 16.15 -5.12 -5.94
N ASP A 203 16.35 -6.41 -6.26
CA ASP A 203 15.45 -7.18 -7.14
C ASP A 203 14.03 -7.40 -6.57
N SER A 204 13.79 -6.94 -5.34
CA SER A 204 12.46 -6.90 -4.73
C SER A 204 12.35 -5.76 -3.73
N VAL A 205 11.11 -5.41 -3.34
CA VAL A 205 10.83 -4.16 -2.62
C VAL A 205 10.42 -4.40 -1.17
N ASN A 206 11.05 -3.67 -0.24
CA ASN A 206 10.58 -3.49 1.14
C ASN A 206 10.00 -2.07 1.31
N TYR A 207 8.83 -1.95 1.91
CA TYR A 207 8.15 -0.68 2.13
C TYR A 207 8.16 -0.35 3.62
N HIS A 208 8.42 0.90 3.99
CA HIS A 208 8.29 1.31 5.38
C HIS A 208 7.90 2.78 5.59
N LEU A 209 7.40 3.05 6.79
CA LEU A 209 6.98 4.37 7.27
C LEU A 209 6.96 4.36 8.81
N GLN A 210 6.95 5.52 9.44
CA GLN A 210 6.59 5.63 10.86
C GLN A 210 5.17 6.15 11.03
N LEU A 211 4.43 5.55 11.97
CA LEU A 211 3.15 6.05 12.43
C LEU A 211 3.37 7.23 13.39
N PRO A 212 2.61 8.34 13.25
CA PRO A 212 2.80 9.53 14.06
C PRO A 212 2.44 9.32 15.54
N PRO A 213 2.72 10.31 16.40
CA PRO A 213 2.30 10.29 17.80
C PRO A 213 0.78 10.03 17.96
N PRO A 214 0.36 9.29 18.99
CA PRO A 214 1.17 8.70 20.07
C PRO A 214 1.75 7.32 19.74
N TYR A 215 1.68 6.85 18.48
CA TYR A 215 2.02 5.46 18.14
C TYR A 215 3.52 5.25 17.95
N ASN A 216 4.23 6.20 17.34
CA ASN A 216 5.69 6.22 17.14
C ASN A 216 6.30 4.91 16.61
N THR A 217 5.50 4.10 15.91
CA THR A 217 5.82 2.74 15.50
C THR A 217 6.22 2.74 14.03
N ILE A 218 7.37 2.17 13.69
CA ILE A 218 7.74 1.90 12.30
C ILE A 218 6.93 0.69 11.80
N VAL A 219 6.18 0.88 10.72
CA VAL A 219 5.54 -0.21 9.98
C VAL A 219 6.46 -0.52 8.81
N VAL A 220 6.90 -1.77 8.72
CA VAL A 220 7.75 -2.28 7.63
C VAL A 220 7.09 -3.52 7.00
N GLY A 221 7.12 -3.63 5.67
CA GLY A 221 6.47 -4.69 4.91
C GLY A 221 7.28 -5.10 3.68
N GLY A 222 6.99 -6.27 3.12
CA GLY A 222 7.71 -6.83 1.96
C GLY A 222 8.27 -8.21 2.24
N THR A 223 9.58 -8.32 2.43
CA THR A 223 10.36 -9.57 2.58
C THR A 223 10.23 -10.55 1.42
N LYS A 224 9.93 -10.04 0.22
CA LYS A 224 9.69 -10.83 -1.00
C LYS A 224 10.84 -11.78 -1.36
N GLN A 225 12.07 -11.44 -1.00
CA GLN A 225 13.25 -12.29 -1.10
C GLN A 225 13.16 -13.57 -0.23
N LEU A 226 12.51 -13.52 0.93
CA LEU A 226 12.24 -14.69 1.78
C LEU A 226 10.97 -15.44 1.32
N LEU A 227 9.92 -14.69 0.96
CA LEU A 227 8.66 -15.26 0.45
C LEU A 227 8.86 -16.10 -0.82
N SER A 228 9.89 -15.79 -1.61
CA SER A 228 10.22 -16.52 -2.84
C SER A 228 11.02 -17.82 -2.60
N LEU A 229 11.50 -18.07 -1.37
CA LEU A 229 12.15 -19.34 -0.98
C LEU A 229 11.13 -20.43 -0.63
N ASP A 230 9.95 -20.07 -0.12
CA ASP A 230 8.79 -20.96 0.02
C ASP A 230 7.58 -20.41 -0.76
N PRO A 231 7.57 -20.59 -2.10
CA PRO A 231 6.46 -20.14 -2.94
C PRO A 231 5.15 -20.87 -2.65
N ARG A 232 5.15 -21.99 -1.89
CA ARG A 232 3.95 -22.74 -1.53
C ARG A 232 3.23 -22.17 -0.31
N ARG A 233 3.98 -21.64 0.68
CA ARG A 233 3.38 -20.82 1.74
C ARG A 233 3.03 -19.42 1.26
N TYR A 234 3.71 -18.90 0.24
CA TYR A 234 3.49 -17.54 -0.26
C TYR A 234 2.33 -17.42 -1.29
N ILE A 235 2.26 -18.29 -2.31
CA ILE A 235 1.22 -18.27 -3.36
C ILE A 235 0.22 -19.40 -3.13
N GLY A 236 -1.08 -19.14 -3.31
CA GLY A 236 -2.14 -20.15 -3.16
C GLY A 236 -2.51 -20.48 -1.71
N SER A 237 -1.63 -20.19 -0.75
CA SER A 237 -1.79 -20.52 0.67
C SER A 237 -3.03 -19.90 1.33
N GLU A 238 -3.83 -20.76 1.97
CA GLU A 238 -4.96 -20.39 2.82
C GLU A 238 -4.56 -20.15 4.28
N CYS A 239 -3.36 -20.59 4.68
CA CYS A 239 -2.86 -20.53 6.07
C CYS A 239 -2.41 -19.12 6.48
N GLU A 240 -3.32 -18.15 6.45
CA GLU A 240 -3.03 -16.75 6.78
C GLU A 240 -2.72 -16.50 8.27
N ASP A 241 -3.08 -17.45 9.16
CA ASP A 241 -2.76 -17.44 10.59
C ASP A 241 -1.34 -17.95 10.91
N ILE A 242 -0.69 -18.64 9.98
CA ILE A 242 0.66 -19.20 10.14
C ILE A 242 1.72 -18.23 9.65
N LYS A 243 2.79 -18.05 10.43
CA LYS A 243 3.93 -17.21 10.04
C LYS A 243 4.83 -17.94 9.03
N ILE A 244 5.34 -17.19 8.08
CA ILE A 244 6.37 -17.68 7.14
C ILE A 244 7.72 -17.62 7.85
N ASP A 245 8.51 -18.69 7.70
CA ASP A 245 9.76 -18.88 8.44
C ASP A 245 10.79 -17.81 8.08
N ALA A 246 11.73 -17.54 8.99
CA ALA A 246 12.74 -16.46 8.95
C ALA A 246 12.21 -15.01 8.89
N VAL A 247 10.99 -14.74 8.40
CA VAL A 247 10.41 -13.38 8.31
C VAL A 247 10.41 -12.62 9.65
N PRO A 248 10.06 -13.21 10.81
CA PRO A 248 10.17 -12.52 12.10
C PRO A 248 11.59 -12.13 12.48
N GLU A 249 12.58 -12.97 12.17
CA GLU A 249 14.00 -12.70 12.48
C GLU A 249 14.62 -11.67 11.52
N PHE A 250 14.12 -11.59 10.29
CA PHE A 250 14.44 -10.47 9.38
C PHE A 250 13.95 -9.15 9.97
N TYR A 251 12.67 -9.04 10.33
CA TYR A 251 12.12 -7.78 10.85
C TYR A 251 12.72 -7.34 12.19
N LYS A 252 13.25 -8.26 13.01
CA LYS A 252 14.03 -7.89 14.21
C LYS A 252 15.35 -7.22 13.87
N LYS A 253 16.05 -7.70 12.83
CA LYS A 253 17.41 -7.27 12.47
C LYS A 253 17.43 -6.07 11.53
N TRP A 254 16.42 -5.96 10.68
CA TRP A 254 16.28 -4.91 9.66
C TRP A 254 16.58 -3.48 10.17
N PRO A 255 16.14 -3.04 11.36
CA PRO A 255 16.52 -1.71 11.87
C PRO A 255 18.03 -1.54 12.08
N ALA A 256 18.71 -2.54 12.64
CA ALA A 256 20.14 -2.49 12.89
C ALA A 256 20.97 -2.66 11.60
N SER A 257 20.52 -3.47 10.65
CA SER A 257 21.19 -3.64 9.35
C SER A 257 20.99 -2.45 8.41
N ASP A 258 19.77 -1.91 8.32
CA ASP A 258 19.39 -0.99 7.24
C ASP A 258 19.30 0.49 7.69
N LEU A 259 18.89 0.81 8.92
CA LEU A 259 18.63 2.20 9.33
C LEU A 259 19.89 2.93 9.81
N VAL A 260 20.10 4.14 9.31
CA VAL A 260 21.11 5.09 9.82
C VAL A 260 20.68 5.59 11.20
N GLY A 261 21.61 5.65 12.15
CA GLY A 261 21.34 6.19 13.49
C GLY A 261 20.42 5.33 14.37
N TRP A 262 20.23 4.04 14.07
CA TRP A 262 19.47 3.15 14.95
C TRP A 262 20.22 2.88 16.26
N GLU A 263 19.68 3.40 17.37
CA GLU A 263 20.21 3.25 18.73
C GLU A 263 19.58 2.08 19.51
N GLY A 264 18.62 1.37 18.91
CA GLY A 264 17.99 0.18 19.51
C GLY A 264 18.89 -1.07 19.40
N SER A 265 18.48 -2.15 20.07
CA SER A 265 19.18 -3.44 20.02
C SER A 265 19.18 -4.08 18.63
N ASP A 266 20.21 -4.90 18.34
CA ASP A 266 20.35 -5.72 17.12
C ASP A 266 19.15 -6.63 16.81
N SER A 267 18.38 -6.96 17.85
CA SER A 267 17.02 -7.47 17.75
C SER A 267 16.08 -6.37 18.22
N ALA A 268 15.44 -5.67 17.30
CA ALA A 268 14.49 -4.61 17.59
C ALA A 268 13.21 -5.13 18.28
N GLU A 269 12.59 -4.28 19.10
CA GLU A 269 11.36 -4.64 19.81
C GLU A 269 10.12 -4.41 18.92
N PHE A 270 9.25 -5.42 18.85
CA PHE A 270 7.97 -5.31 18.15
C PHE A 270 6.89 -4.66 19.04
N GLY A 271 5.88 -4.07 18.40
CA GLY A 271 4.70 -3.50 19.07
C GLY A 271 3.75 -4.54 19.70
N ARG A 272 3.98 -5.84 19.44
CA ARG A 272 3.33 -7.02 20.06
C ARG A 272 4.28 -8.20 20.05
N GLU A 273 4.05 -9.20 20.89
CA GLU A 273 4.89 -10.39 20.90
C GLU A 273 4.76 -11.23 19.62
N THR A 274 5.81 -12.03 19.34
CA THR A 274 5.82 -12.89 18.15
C THR A 274 4.77 -14.01 18.22
N GLY A 275 4.29 -14.38 19.41
CA GLY A 275 3.13 -15.28 19.57
C GLY A 275 1.76 -14.62 19.32
N GLU A 276 1.66 -13.29 19.41
CA GLU A 276 0.38 -12.56 19.36
C GLU A 276 0.05 -11.96 17.99
N GLY A 277 1.06 -11.67 17.17
CA GLY A 277 0.87 -11.08 15.85
C GLY A 277 0.20 -12.06 14.87
N ARG A 278 -1.13 -11.97 14.73
CA ARG A 278 -1.95 -12.68 13.74
C ARG A 278 -2.06 -11.90 12.43
N CYS A 279 -2.65 -12.51 11.39
CA CYS A 279 -3.09 -11.77 10.21
C CYS A 279 -4.04 -10.63 10.59
N TRP A 280 -3.92 -9.48 9.93
CA TRP A 280 -4.79 -8.35 10.17
C TRP A 280 -6.11 -8.51 9.39
N THR A 281 -7.11 -9.11 10.03
CA THR A 281 -8.45 -9.36 9.44
C THR A 281 -9.46 -8.23 9.70
N GLY A 282 -9.01 -7.06 10.18
CA GLY A 282 -9.86 -5.90 10.51
C GLY A 282 -10.71 -6.05 11.79
N GLY A 283 -10.66 -7.20 12.46
CA GLY A 283 -11.26 -7.42 13.77
C GLY A 283 -10.58 -6.60 14.89
N LYS A 284 -11.29 -6.42 16.00
CA LYS A 284 -10.68 -5.87 17.23
C LYS A 284 -9.61 -6.83 17.79
N PRO A 285 -8.56 -6.30 18.44
CA PRO A 285 -7.67 -7.10 19.27
C PRO A 285 -8.37 -7.59 20.55
#